data_AF-A0A1C7MTT2-F1
#
_entry.id   AF-A0A1C7MTT2-F1
#
_cell.length_a   1.000
_cell.length_b   1.000
_cell.length_c   1.000
_cell.angle_alpha   90.00
_cell.angle_beta   90.00
_cell.angle_gamma   90.00
#
_symmetry.space_group_name_H-M   'P 1'
#
loop_
_entity.id
_entity.type
_entity.pdbx_description
1 polymer ?
#
loop_
_entity_poly.entity_id
_entity_poly.type
_entity_poly.pdbx_seq_one_letter_code
_entity_poly.pdbx_strand_id
1 'polypeptide(L)'
;MEALREDGFEIESALPEIRFDLVTPHWNEDEGVLLDEGDKQPPSPIADPSRFLLATSVLVNELQCVGLNKHDRSIWVQTVLKILCYPELVQSDCGPDHKRFCSFVATSDDISIIADKQIIAFFDDSSLMQEQDAPAQKVIQVHFSGSNTDRYGIVRSISKPLSIDANINMLYLSSYMTANIIVSADDLERAVSIISPQKDLLIC
;
A
#
# COMPACT_ATOMS: atom_id res chain seq x y z
N MET A 1 19.73 -29.09 -44.61
CA MET A 1 20.23 -27.98 -45.44
C MET A 1 19.59 -26.72 -44.88
N GLU A 2 20.04 -26.24 -43.72
CA GLU A 2 21.29 -25.48 -43.54
C GLU A 2 21.27 -24.20 -44.38
N ALA A 3 21.04 -23.06 -43.72
CA ALA A 3 21.84 -21.84 -43.86
C ALA A 3 21.25 -20.65 -43.06
N LEU A 4 22.02 -20.23 -42.03
CA LEU A 4 22.29 -18.84 -41.56
C LEU A 4 21.15 -18.12 -40.79
N ARG A 5 21.20 -17.81 -39.48
CA ARG A 5 22.24 -17.35 -38.54
C ARG A 5 22.81 -15.96 -38.88
N GLU A 6 22.20 -14.90 -38.33
CA GLU A 6 22.69 -13.62 -37.74
C GLU A 6 21.43 -13.01 -37.07
N ASP A 7 21.33 -12.57 -35.81
CA ASP A 7 22.21 -11.84 -34.92
C ASP A 7 22.00 -12.27 -33.45
N GLY A 8 23.06 -12.19 -32.65
CA GLY A 8 23.13 -12.67 -31.28
C GLY A 8 22.33 -11.85 -30.26
N PHE A 9 21.54 -12.56 -29.46
CA PHE A 9 21.22 -12.17 -28.09
C PHE A 9 21.04 -13.43 -27.26
N GLU A 10 22.13 -13.94 -26.68
CA GLU A 10 22.07 -14.98 -25.66
C GLU A 10 21.54 -14.33 -24.37
N ILE A 11 20.31 -14.64 -24.00
CA ILE A 11 19.79 -14.33 -22.66
C ILE A 11 20.33 -15.42 -21.74
N GLU A 12 21.44 -15.12 -21.07
CA GLU A 12 22.01 -15.96 -20.02
C GLU A 12 20.98 -16.07 -18.87
N SER A 13 20.26 -17.19 -18.86
CA SER A 13 19.32 -17.57 -17.81
C SER A 13 20.08 -18.05 -16.58
N ALA A 14 20.45 -17.14 -15.69
CA ALA A 14 20.92 -17.50 -14.36
C ALA A 14 20.75 -16.33 -13.37
N LEU A 15 19.55 -16.19 -12.81
CA LEU A 15 19.41 -15.56 -11.49
C LEU A 15 19.51 -16.66 -10.43
N PRO A 16 20.37 -16.53 -9.41
CA PRO A 16 20.49 -17.55 -8.37
C PRO A 16 19.17 -17.67 -7.61
N GLU A 17 18.70 -18.90 -7.41
CA GLU A 17 17.56 -19.19 -6.55
C GLU A 17 17.85 -18.66 -5.14
N ILE A 18 17.14 -17.61 -4.74
CA ILE A 18 17.08 -17.19 -3.36
C ILE A 18 16.18 -18.19 -2.65
N ARG A 19 16.81 -19.18 -2.02
CA ARG A 19 16.17 -20.13 -1.11
C ARG A 19 15.68 -19.35 0.11
N PHE A 20 14.40 -19.02 0.14
CA PHE A 20 13.74 -18.64 1.38
C PHE A 20 13.60 -19.91 2.21
N ASP A 21 14.45 -20.08 3.23
CA ASP A 21 14.24 -21.10 4.24
C ASP A 21 12.94 -20.74 5.00
N LEU A 22 11.83 -21.29 4.52
CA LEU A 22 10.56 -21.31 5.22
C LEU A 22 10.78 -22.10 6.50
N VAL A 23 10.97 -21.39 7.62
CA VAL A 23 10.83 -21.98 8.95
C VAL A 23 9.36 -22.32 9.13
N THR A 24 8.97 -23.56 8.81
CA THR A 24 7.68 -24.11 9.21
C THR A 24 7.67 -24.26 10.73
N PRO A 25 6.74 -23.64 11.47
CA PRO A 25 6.61 -23.88 12.90
C PRO A 25 6.07 -25.29 13.11
N HIS A 26 6.87 -26.17 13.69
CA HIS A 26 6.43 -27.49 14.15
C HIS A 26 5.87 -27.33 15.57
N TRP A 27 4.54 -27.33 15.71
CA TRP A 27 3.89 -27.44 17.01
C TRP A 27 3.88 -28.92 17.42
N ASN A 28 4.59 -29.27 18.49
CA ASN A 28 4.48 -30.58 19.14
C ASN A 28 3.59 -30.43 20.37
N GLU A 29 2.52 -31.22 20.43
CA GLU A 29 1.50 -31.16 21.49
C GLU A 29 1.79 -32.07 22.70
N ASP A 30 2.97 -32.67 22.80
CA ASP A 30 3.34 -33.49 23.95
C ASP A 30 4.78 -33.21 24.40
N GLU A 31 4.97 -33.22 25.72
CA GLU A 31 6.23 -33.22 26.50
C GLU A 31 6.67 -31.89 27.16
N GLY A 32 6.27 -31.75 28.43
CA GLY A 32 7.20 -31.91 29.56
C GLY A 32 8.29 -30.83 29.77
N VAL A 33 8.10 -30.03 30.82
CA VAL A 33 9.07 -29.08 31.40
C VAL A 33 10.50 -29.65 31.50
N LEU A 34 11.47 -28.90 30.96
CA LEU A 34 12.87 -28.93 31.39
C LEU A 34 13.37 -27.48 31.51
N LEU A 35 13.80 -27.14 32.74
CA LEU A 35 14.33 -25.85 33.14
C LEU A 35 15.75 -25.69 32.57
N ASP A 36 16.04 -24.54 31.96
CA ASP A 36 17.41 -24.08 31.71
C ASP A 36 17.61 -22.73 32.40
N GLU A 37 18.36 -22.74 33.51
CA GLU A 37 18.88 -21.56 34.18
C GLU A 37 20.16 -21.14 33.46
N GLY A 38 20.14 -20.05 32.68
CA GLY A 38 21.39 -19.67 32.01
C GLY A 38 21.43 -18.50 31.05
N ASP A 39 20.63 -17.43 31.21
CA ASP A 39 21.06 -16.05 30.92
C ASP A 39 19.92 -15.08 31.22
N LYS A 40 20.01 -14.37 32.35
CA LYS A 40 19.12 -13.22 32.61
C LYS A 40 19.62 -12.03 31.81
N GLN A 41 19.40 -12.06 30.50
CA GLN A 41 19.23 -10.82 29.75
C GLN A 41 18.11 -10.05 30.47
N PRO A 42 18.31 -8.80 30.92
CA PRO A 42 17.21 -8.03 31.48
C PRO A 42 16.08 -8.03 30.43
N PRO A 43 14.81 -8.21 30.84
CA PRO A 43 13.71 -8.10 29.90
C PRO A 43 13.89 -6.76 29.20
N SER A 44 14.03 -6.79 27.87
CA SER A 44 13.94 -5.60 27.04
C SER A 44 12.80 -4.77 27.60
N PRO A 45 13.00 -3.47 27.91
CA PRO A 45 11.93 -2.67 28.48
C PRO A 45 10.73 -2.90 27.59
N ILE A 46 9.65 -3.44 28.18
CA ILE A 46 8.36 -3.62 27.53
C ILE A 46 8.13 -2.27 26.87
N ALA A 47 8.31 -2.21 25.54
CA ALA A 47 8.17 -0.97 24.81
C ALA A 47 6.79 -0.48 25.22
N ASP A 48 6.78 0.65 25.92
CA ASP A 48 5.54 1.22 26.39
C ASP A 48 4.62 1.24 25.17
N PRO A 49 3.49 0.49 25.18
CA PRO A 49 2.60 0.41 24.03
C PRO A 49 1.96 1.77 23.75
N SER A 50 2.29 2.80 24.54
CA SER A 50 2.22 4.22 24.22
C SER A 50 2.77 4.53 22.83
N ARG A 51 1.87 4.30 21.88
CA ARG A 51 1.60 5.06 20.67
C ARG A 51 2.86 5.41 19.90
N PHE A 52 3.10 4.65 18.82
CA PHE A 52 3.78 5.19 17.66
C PHE A 52 3.10 6.51 17.30
N LEU A 53 3.69 7.64 17.68
CA LEU A 53 3.22 8.96 17.30
C LEU A 53 3.64 9.18 15.85
N LEU A 54 2.93 8.50 14.95
CA LEU A 54 3.13 8.66 13.53
C LEU A 54 2.37 9.90 13.11
N ALA A 55 3.09 10.85 12.51
CA ALA A 55 2.47 12.01 11.90
C ALA A 55 1.46 11.51 10.86
N THR A 56 0.24 12.04 10.92
CA THR A 56 -0.86 11.60 10.06
C THR A 56 -1.41 12.80 9.30
N SER A 57 -1.68 12.65 8.01
CA SER A 57 -2.30 13.67 7.17
C SER A 57 -3.38 13.04 6.31
N VAL A 58 -4.50 13.74 6.11
CA VAL A 58 -5.57 13.32 5.21
C VAL A 58 -5.41 14.05 3.88
N LEU A 59 -5.41 13.34 2.76
CA LEU A 59 -5.45 14.00 1.46
C LEU A 59 -6.89 14.41 1.12
N VAL A 60 -7.03 15.58 0.50
CA VAL A 60 -8.34 16.12 0.08
C VAL A 60 -8.97 15.27 -1.03
N ASN A 61 -8.12 14.57 -1.79
CA ASN A 61 -8.43 13.82 -2.98
C ASN A 61 -9.54 12.78 -2.77
N GLU A 62 -10.38 12.61 -3.79
CA GLU A 62 -11.26 11.45 -3.92
C GLU A 62 -10.59 10.45 -4.84
N LEU A 63 -10.38 9.24 -4.33
CA LEU A 63 -9.74 8.16 -5.04
C LEU A 63 -10.77 7.20 -5.62
N GLN A 64 -10.39 6.55 -6.70
CA GLN A 64 -11.07 5.38 -7.23
C GLN A 64 -10.05 4.25 -7.41
N CYS A 65 -10.52 3.02 -7.15
CA CYS A 65 -9.80 1.79 -7.42
C CYS A 65 -10.42 1.12 -8.64
N VAL A 66 -9.64 0.94 -9.70
CA VAL A 66 -10.10 0.32 -10.94
C VAL A 66 -9.12 -0.75 -11.40
N GLY A 67 -9.65 -1.83 -11.97
CA GLY A 67 -8.87 -2.79 -12.73
C GLY A 67 -8.66 -2.31 -14.17
N LEU A 68 -7.56 -2.70 -14.79
CA LEU A 68 -7.30 -2.46 -16.20
C LEU A 68 -7.34 -3.79 -16.95
N ASN A 69 -8.11 -3.84 -18.04
CA ASN A 69 -8.19 -5.06 -18.84
C ASN A 69 -6.83 -5.36 -19.50
N LYS A 70 -6.20 -6.48 -19.11
CA LYS A 70 -4.88 -6.88 -19.62
C LYS A 70 -4.88 -7.15 -21.13
N HIS A 71 -6.01 -7.55 -21.70
CA HIS A 71 -6.14 -7.82 -23.14
C HIS A 71 -6.13 -6.53 -23.97
N ASP A 72 -6.58 -5.42 -23.39
CA ASP A 72 -6.68 -4.11 -24.04
C ASP A 72 -5.50 -3.19 -23.71
N ARG A 73 -4.33 -3.77 -23.39
CA ARG A 73 -3.15 -3.03 -22.97
C ARG A 73 -2.76 -1.92 -23.95
N SER A 74 -2.89 -2.15 -25.24
CA SER A 74 -2.60 -1.16 -26.27
C SER A 74 -3.45 0.12 -26.15
N ILE A 75 -4.64 0.02 -25.57
CA ILE A 75 -5.58 1.14 -25.40
C ILE A 75 -5.12 2.04 -24.25
N TRP A 76 -4.84 1.47 -23.08
CA TRP A 76 -4.57 2.25 -21.86
C TRP A 76 -3.08 2.49 -21.56
N VAL A 77 -2.14 1.78 -22.20
CA VAL A 77 -0.71 1.85 -21.85
C VAL A 77 -0.13 3.26 -22.01
N GLN A 78 -0.53 3.99 -23.05
CA GLN A 78 -0.07 5.36 -23.26
C GLN A 78 -0.60 6.29 -22.16
N THR A 79 -1.83 6.07 -21.70
CA THR A 79 -2.43 6.81 -20.59
C THR A 79 -1.65 6.55 -19.28
N VAL A 80 -1.35 5.29 -18.98
CA VAL A 80 -0.51 4.94 -17.81
C VAL A 80 0.88 5.57 -17.89
N LEU A 81 1.53 5.54 -19.07
CA LEU A 81 2.84 6.18 -19.26
C LEU A 81 2.78 7.69 -19.04
N LYS A 82 1.75 8.38 -19.56
CA LYS A 82 1.54 9.82 -19.31
C LYS A 82 1.37 10.10 -17.82
N ILE A 83 0.52 9.33 -17.16
CA ILE A 83 0.24 9.44 -15.72
C ILE A 83 1.51 9.23 -14.89
N LEU A 84 2.30 8.20 -15.16
CA LEU A 84 3.45 7.85 -14.33
C LEU A 84 4.70 8.68 -14.64
N CYS A 85 4.96 8.98 -15.92
CA CYS A 85 6.22 9.56 -16.37
C CYS A 85 6.12 11.04 -16.76
N TYR A 86 4.92 11.56 -17.04
CA TYR A 86 4.69 12.92 -17.52
C TYR A 86 3.57 13.62 -16.72
N PRO A 87 3.73 13.75 -15.39
CA PRO A 87 2.67 14.29 -14.51
C PRO A 87 2.21 15.70 -14.89
N GLU A 88 3.06 16.51 -15.50
CA GLU A 88 2.77 17.85 -16.00
C GLU A 88 1.76 17.88 -17.14
N LEU A 89 1.53 16.75 -17.82
CA LEU A 89 0.51 16.60 -18.86
C LEU A 89 -0.85 16.18 -18.29
N VAL A 90 -0.85 15.71 -17.05
CA VAL A 90 -2.05 15.26 -16.32
C VAL A 90 -2.36 16.32 -15.28
N GLN A 91 -2.63 17.53 -15.77
CA GLN A 91 -2.97 18.65 -14.89
C GLN A 91 -4.38 18.46 -14.35
N SER A 92 -4.46 18.59 -13.04
CA SER A 92 -5.71 18.73 -12.31
C SER A 92 -5.82 20.21 -11.95
N ASP A 93 -6.92 20.87 -12.30
CA ASP A 93 -7.19 22.29 -11.97
C ASP A 93 -7.39 22.54 -10.46
N CYS A 94 -6.90 21.64 -9.61
CA CYS A 94 -7.10 21.68 -8.18
C CYS A 94 -6.11 22.66 -7.51
N GLY A 95 -6.57 23.28 -6.42
CA GLY A 95 -5.86 24.34 -5.71
C GLY A 95 -4.47 23.94 -5.18
N PRO A 96 -3.72 24.90 -4.61
CA PRO A 96 -2.31 24.73 -4.23
C PRO A 96 -2.03 23.61 -3.21
N ASP A 97 -3.06 23.13 -2.52
CA ASP A 97 -2.98 22.07 -1.51
C ASP A 97 -3.26 20.65 -2.04
N HIS A 98 -3.60 20.54 -3.33
CA HIS A 98 -3.89 19.26 -3.95
C HIS A 98 -2.61 18.48 -4.23
N LYS A 99 -2.40 17.41 -3.45
CA LYS A 99 -1.31 16.46 -3.67
C LYS A 99 -1.82 15.31 -4.50
N ARG A 100 -1.24 15.11 -5.67
CA ARG A 100 -1.56 14.00 -6.56
C ARG A 100 -1.35 12.64 -5.89
N PHE A 101 -2.31 11.73 -6.02
CA PHE A 101 -2.17 10.34 -5.59
C PHE A 101 -2.34 9.37 -6.76
N CYS A 102 -1.40 8.43 -6.90
CA CYS A 102 -1.47 7.37 -7.91
C CYS A 102 -0.65 6.16 -7.45
N SER A 103 -1.27 4.99 -7.43
CA SER A 103 -0.66 3.69 -7.17
C SER A 103 -1.03 2.75 -8.30
N PHE A 104 -0.04 2.30 -9.05
CA PHE A 104 -0.20 1.32 -10.13
C PHE A 104 0.44 -0.01 -9.69
N VAL A 105 -0.34 -1.09 -9.76
CA VAL A 105 0.13 -2.43 -9.41
C VAL A 105 -0.19 -3.36 -10.56
N ALA A 106 0.83 -4.06 -11.04
CA ALA A 106 0.67 -5.13 -12.02
C ALA A 106 1.23 -6.43 -11.43
N THR A 107 0.37 -7.45 -11.34
CA THR A 107 0.76 -8.80 -10.96
C THR A 107 0.73 -9.71 -12.18
N SER A 108 0.99 -11.01 -11.99
CA SER A 108 0.82 -12.00 -13.07
C SER A 108 -0.62 -12.06 -13.56
N ASP A 109 -1.56 -11.85 -12.65
CA ASP A 109 -2.97 -12.16 -12.85
C ASP A 109 -3.71 -10.90 -13.29
N ASP A 110 -3.49 -9.79 -12.58
CA ASP A 110 -4.30 -8.58 -12.72
C ASP A 110 -3.46 -7.31 -12.74
N ILE A 111 -4.10 -6.24 -13.21
CA ILE A 111 -3.55 -4.89 -13.22
C ILE A 111 -4.57 -3.99 -12.57
N SER A 112 -4.15 -3.24 -11.55
CA SER A 112 -4.98 -2.29 -10.84
C SER A 112 -4.31 -0.93 -10.73
N ILE A 113 -5.14 0.10 -10.71
CA ILE A 113 -4.72 1.46 -10.44
C ILE A 113 -5.65 2.08 -9.41
N ILE A 114 -5.05 2.73 -8.42
CA ILE A 114 -5.74 3.54 -7.44
C ILE A 114 -5.22 4.95 -7.59
N ALA A 115 -6.07 5.87 -8.01
CA ALA A 115 -5.67 7.23 -8.28
C ALA A 115 -6.82 8.21 -8.05
N ASP A 116 -6.49 9.49 -8.09
CA ASP A 116 -7.47 10.56 -8.07
C ASP A 116 -8.54 10.36 -9.14
N LYS A 117 -9.81 10.65 -8.82
CA LYS A 117 -10.94 10.52 -9.76
C LYS A 117 -10.68 11.19 -11.11
N GLN A 118 -10.04 12.37 -11.11
CA GLN A 118 -9.73 13.07 -12.34
C GLN A 118 -8.52 12.50 -13.10
N ILE A 119 -7.67 11.67 -12.48
CA ILE A 119 -6.69 10.83 -13.18
C ILE A 119 -7.40 9.65 -13.87
N ILE A 120 -8.36 9.03 -13.19
CA ILE A 120 -9.14 7.92 -13.76
C ILE A 120 -9.94 8.37 -14.98
N ALA A 121 -10.41 9.62 -15.01
CA ALA A 121 -11.11 10.20 -16.15
C ALA A 121 -10.29 10.29 -17.45
N PHE A 122 -8.96 10.06 -17.43
CA PHE A 122 -8.14 9.99 -18.65
C PHE A 122 -8.19 8.64 -19.35
N PHE A 123 -8.80 7.62 -18.73
CA PHE A 123 -8.97 6.30 -19.32
C PHE A 123 -10.32 6.21 -20.03
N ASP A 124 -10.36 5.45 -21.13
CA ASP A 124 -11.61 5.13 -21.80
C ASP A 124 -12.41 4.15 -20.93
N ASP A 125 -13.72 4.37 -20.78
CA ASP A 125 -14.61 3.53 -19.95
C ASP A 125 -14.53 2.03 -20.33
N SER A 126 -14.32 1.71 -21.60
CA SER A 126 -14.18 0.33 -22.07
C SER A 126 -12.90 -0.38 -21.60
N SER A 127 -11.91 0.37 -21.14
CA SER A 127 -10.63 -0.15 -20.64
C SER A 127 -10.60 -0.40 -19.14
N LEU A 128 -11.59 0.15 -18.41
CA LEU A 128 -11.70 0.10 -16.97
C LEU A 128 -12.62 -1.03 -16.50
N MET A 129 -12.19 -1.73 -15.45
CA MET A 129 -12.99 -2.69 -14.72
C MET A 129 -13.27 -2.10 -13.33
N GLN A 130 -14.45 -1.50 -13.15
CA GLN A 130 -14.84 -0.88 -11.89
C GLN A 130 -16.23 -1.36 -11.46
N GLU A 131 -16.45 -1.43 -10.15
CA GLU A 131 -17.78 -1.57 -9.58
C GLU A 131 -18.62 -0.28 -9.80
N GLN A 132 -19.84 -0.45 -10.31
CA GLN A 132 -20.70 0.64 -10.80
C GLN A 132 -21.14 1.62 -9.70
N ASP A 133 -21.14 1.18 -8.43
CA ASP A 133 -21.56 1.96 -7.26
C ASP A 133 -20.49 1.96 -6.16
N ALA A 134 -19.21 1.90 -6.56
CA ALA A 134 -18.11 1.94 -5.60
C ALA A 134 -18.13 3.28 -4.84
N PRO A 135 -18.12 3.26 -3.50
CA PRO A 135 -18.09 4.49 -2.71
C PRO A 135 -16.80 5.27 -2.99
N ALA A 136 -16.88 6.60 -2.92
CA ALA A 136 -15.71 7.46 -3.01
C ALA A 136 -14.72 7.08 -1.90
N GLN A 137 -13.44 6.93 -2.26
CA GLN A 137 -12.41 6.56 -1.32
C GLN A 137 -11.58 7.77 -0.89
N LYS A 138 -11.16 7.77 0.36
CA LYS A 138 -10.29 8.79 0.96
C LYS A 138 -9.03 8.12 1.49
N VAL A 139 -7.92 8.88 1.48
CA VAL A 139 -6.62 8.36 1.92
C VAL A 139 -6.08 9.12 3.13
N ILE A 140 -5.70 8.35 4.14
CA ILE A 140 -5.00 8.79 5.32
C ILE A 140 -3.54 8.37 5.15
N GLN A 141 -2.62 9.32 5.12
CA GLN A 141 -1.19 9.06 5.05
C GLN A 141 -0.58 9.09 6.44
N VAL A 142 0.01 7.98 6.83
CA VAL A 142 0.76 7.82 8.08
C VAL A 142 2.24 7.83 7.74
N HIS A 143 2.97 8.85 8.20
CA HIS A 143 4.36 9.10 7.84
C HIS A 143 5.31 8.33 8.76
N PHE A 144 6.32 7.67 8.17
CA PHE A 144 7.36 6.94 8.92
C PHE A 144 8.47 7.87 9.45
N SER A 145 8.47 9.14 9.01
CA SER A 145 9.46 10.16 9.37
C SER A 145 9.21 10.63 10.81
N GLY A 146 9.86 10.00 11.78
CA GLY A 146 9.76 10.38 13.19
C GLY A 146 10.14 9.27 14.18
N SER A 147 10.08 8.01 13.76
CA SER A 147 10.51 6.88 14.59
C SER A 147 11.92 6.43 14.21
N ASN A 148 12.91 6.71 15.06
CA ASN A 148 14.21 6.01 15.05
C ASN A 148 14.08 4.54 15.53
N THR A 149 12.85 4.07 15.71
CA THR A 149 12.49 2.76 16.24
C THR A 149 12.01 1.85 15.14
N ASP A 150 12.20 0.56 15.40
CA ASP A 150 11.90 -0.56 14.52
C ASP A 150 10.49 -0.48 13.91
N ARG A 151 10.37 -0.64 12.59
CA ARG A 151 9.12 -0.42 11.83
C ARG A 151 8.10 -1.54 12.00
N TYR A 152 8.39 -2.54 12.83
CA TYR A 152 7.49 -3.65 13.07
C TYR A 152 6.23 -3.20 13.81
N GLY A 153 5.12 -3.88 13.53
CA GLY A 153 3.87 -3.65 14.23
C GLY A 153 3.03 -2.46 13.74
N ILE A 154 3.53 -1.61 12.82
CA ILE A 154 2.75 -0.50 12.24
C ILE A 154 1.44 -1.02 11.62
N VAL A 155 1.54 -2.06 10.77
CA VAL A 155 0.37 -2.68 10.14
C VAL A 155 -0.63 -3.11 11.20
N ARG A 156 -0.20 -3.84 12.24
CA ARG A 156 -1.08 -4.31 13.33
C ARG A 156 -1.68 -3.17 14.14
N SER A 157 -0.91 -2.11 14.39
CA SER A 157 -1.35 -0.93 15.14
C SER A 157 -2.45 -0.14 14.44
N ILE A 158 -2.54 -0.27 13.12
CA ILE A 158 -3.57 0.38 12.29
C ILE A 158 -4.71 -0.60 11.96
N SER A 159 -4.37 -1.81 11.51
CA SER A 159 -5.35 -2.75 10.98
C SER A 159 -6.27 -3.33 12.04
N LYS A 160 -5.75 -3.63 13.23
CA LYS A 160 -6.57 -4.17 14.31
C LYS A 160 -7.67 -3.18 14.75
N PRO A 161 -7.37 -1.94 15.16
CA PRO A 161 -8.41 -1.05 15.66
C PRO A 161 -9.40 -0.61 14.57
N LEU A 162 -8.98 -0.53 13.31
CA LEU A 162 -9.90 -0.20 12.21
C LEU A 162 -10.77 -1.38 11.79
N SER A 163 -10.15 -2.52 11.47
CA SER A 163 -10.88 -3.65 10.88
C SER A 163 -11.55 -4.51 11.94
N ILE A 164 -10.85 -4.87 13.01
CA ILE A 164 -11.38 -5.82 14.03
C ILE A 164 -12.26 -5.08 15.03
N ASP A 165 -11.77 -3.98 15.60
CA ASP A 165 -12.45 -3.34 16.72
C ASP A 165 -13.57 -2.38 16.25
N ALA A 166 -13.41 -1.70 15.11
CA ALA A 166 -14.36 -0.72 14.57
C ALA A 166 -15.13 -1.16 13.31
N ASN A 167 -14.83 -2.34 12.77
CA ASN A 167 -15.45 -2.91 11.56
C ASN A 167 -15.44 -1.92 10.36
N ILE A 168 -14.31 -1.24 10.15
CA ILE A 168 -14.07 -0.36 9.01
C ILE A 168 -13.33 -1.14 7.93
N ASN A 169 -13.87 -1.15 6.71
CA ASN A 169 -13.16 -1.72 5.57
C ASN A 169 -12.04 -0.75 5.14
N MET A 170 -10.86 -1.30 4.90
CA MET A 170 -9.71 -0.50 4.49
C MET A 170 -8.81 -1.26 3.52
N LEU A 171 -8.16 -0.52 2.64
CA LEU A 171 -7.00 -0.99 1.90
C LEU A 171 -5.74 -0.37 2.51
N TYR A 172 -4.73 -1.20 2.74
CA TYR A 172 -3.45 -0.78 3.28
C TYR A 172 -2.38 -0.81 2.18
N LEU A 173 -1.82 0.36 1.83
CA LEU A 173 -0.75 0.48 0.84
C LEU A 173 0.51 1.11 1.45
N SER A 174 1.53 0.29 1.69
CA SER A 174 2.86 0.79 2.05
C SER A 174 3.56 1.45 0.87
N SER A 175 4.22 2.58 1.13
CA SER A 175 5.21 3.20 0.26
C SER A 175 6.57 3.25 0.96
N TYR A 176 7.54 3.94 0.37
CA TYR A 176 8.86 4.14 0.98
C TYR A 176 8.80 4.97 2.28
N MET A 177 7.96 6.01 2.31
CA MET A 177 7.90 6.99 3.41
C MET A 177 6.59 6.97 4.19
N THR A 178 5.54 6.36 3.65
CA THR A 178 4.20 6.41 4.23
C THR A 178 3.51 5.06 4.20
N ALA A 179 2.59 4.84 5.14
CA ALA A 179 1.48 3.93 4.96
C ALA A 179 0.27 4.73 4.49
N ASN A 180 -0.34 4.32 3.38
CA ASN A 180 -1.52 4.96 2.83
C ASN A 180 -2.73 4.07 3.15
N ILE A 181 -3.56 4.54 4.07
CA ILE A 181 -4.75 3.84 4.54
C ILE A 181 -5.94 4.41 3.76
N ILE A 182 -6.54 3.58 2.92
CA ILE A 182 -7.65 3.97 2.07
C ILE A 182 -8.93 3.41 2.66
N VAL A 183 -9.91 4.29 2.89
CA VAL A 183 -11.21 3.97 3.49
C VAL A 183 -12.33 4.60 2.67
N SER A 184 -13.57 4.16 2.88
CA SER A 184 -14.75 4.88 2.36
C SER A 184 -14.78 6.31 2.90
N ALA A 185 -15.26 7.26 2.10
CA ALA A 185 -15.48 8.63 2.54
C ALA A 185 -16.37 8.70 3.80
N ASP A 186 -17.36 7.83 3.91
CA ASP A 186 -18.27 7.75 5.08
C ASP A 186 -17.55 7.35 6.37
N ASP A 187 -16.45 6.59 6.26
CA ASP A 187 -15.69 6.07 7.39
C ASP A 187 -14.49 6.93 7.76
N LEU A 188 -14.17 7.95 6.96
CA LEU A 188 -12.97 8.76 7.09
C LEU A 188 -12.84 9.37 8.50
N GLU A 189 -13.88 10.04 8.99
CA GLU A 189 -13.83 10.71 10.29
C GLU A 189 -13.59 9.73 11.43
N ARG A 190 -14.27 8.58 11.40
CA ARG A 190 -14.11 7.50 12.38
C ARG A 190 -12.70 6.94 12.33
N ALA A 191 -12.19 6.63 11.14
CA ALA A 191 -10.84 6.10 10.94
C ALA A 191 -9.76 7.08 11.45
N VAL A 192 -9.89 8.37 11.14
CA VAL A 192 -8.95 9.41 11.63
C VAL A 192 -8.99 9.51 13.15
N SER A 193 -10.18 9.46 13.77
CA SER A 193 -10.30 9.51 15.23
C SER A 193 -9.63 8.33 15.95
N ILE A 194 -9.56 7.18 15.28
CA ILE A 194 -8.94 5.96 15.79
C ILE A 194 -7.41 6.00 15.59
N ILE A 195 -6.95 6.39 14.40
CA ILE A 195 -5.51 6.38 14.04
C ILE A 195 -4.76 7.56 14.67
N SER A 196 -5.39 8.74 14.71
CA SER A 196 -4.82 9.96 15.25
C SER A 196 -5.74 10.55 16.33
N PRO A 197 -5.83 9.90 17.50
CA PRO A 197 -6.68 10.36 18.60
C PRO A 197 -6.22 11.68 19.22
N GLN A 198 -5.02 12.16 18.89
CA GLN A 198 -4.51 13.48 19.29
C GLN A 198 -4.80 14.51 18.17
N LYS A 199 -6.05 14.95 18.06
CA LYS A 199 -6.35 16.26 17.46
C LYS A 199 -6.12 17.35 18.51
N ASP A 200 -4.86 17.65 18.82
CA ASP A 200 -4.55 19.04 19.13
C ASP A 200 -4.45 19.75 17.78
N LEU A 201 -5.43 20.60 17.52
CA LEU A 201 -5.64 21.36 16.28
C LEU A 201 -4.33 21.94 15.73
N LEU A 202 -3.92 21.49 14.55
CA LEU A 202 -3.28 22.35 13.57
C LEU A 202 -4.08 22.24 12.28
N ILE A 203 -4.99 23.20 12.13
CA ILE A 203 -5.55 23.59 10.85
C ILE A 203 -4.42 24.36 10.17
N CYS A 204 -3.82 23.77 9.14
CA CYS A 204 -3.02 24.49 8.16
C CYS A 204 -3.85 24.57 6.88
#